data_AF-A0A2V2R568-F1
#
_entry.id   AF-A0A2V2R568-F1
#
_cell.length_a   1.000
_cell.length_b   1.000
_cell.length_c   1.000
_cell.angle_alpha   90.00
_cell.angle_beta   90.00
_cell.angle_gamma   90.00
#
_symmetry.space_group_name_H-M   'P 1'
#
loop_
_entity.id
_entity.type
_entity.pdbx_description
1 polymer ?
#
loop_
_entity_poly.entity_id
_entity_poly.type
_entity_poly.pdbx_seq_one_letter_code
_entity_poly.pdbx_strand_id
1 'polypeptide(L)'
;MDEYDRELERLRKGSTVSNERRLNLFPQINEDFQRIQVIHNELVRMLKTEKSLTYSRVIELAGDMKKRSARLRTNLALPEPEDEVEVVAGTTTVDEKHVRDSLIQLHDVIVSFVGNPIFKNLALLDAKAVERASGDLRQIVRLSDNVKKSAEALSKTAKK
;
A
#
# COMPACT_ATOMS: atom_id res chain seq x y z
N MET A 1 -20.58 1.83 -41.19
CA MET A 1 -19.88 1.96 -39.89
C MET A 1 -19.88 0.56 -39.34
N ASP A 2 -18.79 -0.13 -39.60
CA ASP A 2 -18.75 -1.58 -39.51
C ASP A 2 -18.60 -2.00 -38.04
N GLU A 3 -18.89 -3.25 -37.73
CA GLU A 3 -18.84 -3.76 -36.35
C GLU A 3 -17.47 -3.56 -35.71
N TYR A 4 -16.41 -3.69 -36.52
CA TYR A 4 -15.02 -3.44 -36.13
C TYR A 4 -14.74 -2.00 -35.73
N ASP A 5 -15.30 -1.02 -36.47
CA ASP A 5 -15.15 0.40 -36.15
C ASP A 5 -15.86 0.77 -34.85
N ARG A 6 -17.04 0.16 -34.59
CA ARG A 6 -17.78 0.35 -33.33
C ARG A 6 -17.04 -0.21 -32.13
N GLU A 7 -16.34 -1.33 -32.29
CA GLU A 7 -15.54 -1.93 -31.23
C GLU A 7 -14.28 -1.11 -30.91
N LEU A 8 -13.57 -0.64 -31.93
CA LEU A 8 -12.44 0.28 -31.76
C LEU A 8 -12.85 1.60 -31.08
N GLU A 9 -14.00 2.15 -31.44
CA GLU A 9 -14.50 3.38 -30.83
C GLU A 9 -14.88 3.18 -29.35
N ARG A 10 -15.45 2.02 -29.00
CA ARG A 10 -15.74 1.63 -27.61
C ARG A 10 -14.48 1.47 -26.78
N LEU A 11 -13.45 0.80 -27.30
CA LEU A 11 -12.15 0.65 -26.64
C LEU A 11 -11.47 2.01 -26.42
N ARG A 12 -11.52 2.89 -27.44
CA ARG A 12 -10.97 4.25 -27.33
C ARG A 12 -11.71 5.08 -26.29
N LYS A 13 -13.04 5.07 -26.30
CA LYS A 13 -13.88 5.76 -25.29
C LYS A 13 -13.67 5.21 -23.87
N GLY A 14 -13.53 3.90 -23.71
CA GLY A 14 -13.23 3.27 -22.41
C GLY A 14 -11.85 3.67 -21.86
N SER A 15 -10.86 3.79 -22.75
CA SER A 15 -9.50 4.22 -22.41
C SER A 15 -9.47 5.70 -22.00
N THR A 16 -10.18 6.58 -22.71
CA THR A 16 -10.24 8.02 -22.38
C THR A 16 -10.96 8.29 -21.06
N VAL A 17 -12.09 7.63 -20.80
CA VAL A 17 -12.85 7.80 -19.54
C VAL A 17 -12.05 7.31 -18.33
N SER A 18 -11.31 6.22 -18.47
CA SER A 18 -10.41 5.70 -17.42
C SER A 18 -9.27 6.67 -17.13
N ASN A 19 -8.75 7.34 -18.17
CA ASN A 19 -7.67 8.32 -18.02
C ASN A 19 -8.16 9.61 -17.35
N GLU A 20 -9.32 10.13 -17.75
CA GLU A 20 -9.96 11.32 -17.16
C GLU A 20 -10.29 11.13 -15.68
N ARG A 21 -10.82 9.96 -15.30
CA ARG A 21 -11.06 9.62 -13.89
C ARG A 21 -9.77 9.68 -13.06
N ARG A 22 -8.67 9.13 -13.59
CA ARG A 22 -7.37 9.14 -12.90
C ARG A 22 -6.79 10.54 -12.78
N LEU A 23 -6.95 11.39 -13.79
CA LEU A 23 -6.53 12.79 -13.74
C LEU A 23 -7.30 13.56 -12.65
N ASN A 24 -8.60 13.33 -12.52
CA ASN A 24 -9.41 13.95 -11.45
C ASN A 24 -9.03 13.45 -10.05
N LEU A 25 -8.58 12.20 -9.93
CA LEU A 25 -8.11 11.62 -8.67
C LEU A 25 -6.63 11.93 -8.38
N PHE A 26 -5.90 12.54 -9.33
CA PHE A 26 -4.47 12.78 -9.22
C PHE A 26 -4.06 13.55 -7.95
N PRO A 27 -4.78 14.61 -7.51
CA PRO A 27 -4.45 15.28 -6.26
C PRO A 27 -4.47 14.34 -5.05
N GLN A 28 -5.48 13.47 -4.95
CA GLN A 28 -5.61 12.52 -3.84
C GLN A 28 -4.60 11.38 -3.94
N ILE A 29 -4.33 10.90 -5.15
CA ILE A 29 -3.26 9.92 -5.42
C ILE A 29 -1.91 10.49 -4.97
N ASN A 30 -1.61 11.74 -5.32
CA ASN A 30 -0.36 12.38 -4.94
C ASN A 30 -0.26 12.61 -3.42
N GLU A 31 -1.33 13.09 -2.78
CA GLU A 31 -1.39 13.25 -1.31
C GLU A 31 -1.13 11.92 -0.60
N ASP A 32 -1.80 10.85 -1.02
CA ASP A 32 -1.66 9.54 -0.41
C ASP A 32 -0.27 8.96 -0.63
N PHE A 33 0.29 9.12 -1.82
CA PHE A 33 1.64 8.66 -2.14
C PHE A 33 2.68 9.36 -1.28
N GLN A 34 2.62 10.69 -1.19
CA GLN A 34 3.53 11.48 -0.35
C GLN A 34 3.35 11.12 1.13
N ARG A 35 2.11 10.95 1.60
CA ARG A 35 1.85 10.60 2.99
C ARG A 35 2.44 9.23 3.35
N ILE A 36 2.36 8.24 2.47
CA ILE A 36 3.01 6.93 2.67
C ILE A 36 4.52 7.10 2.85
N GLN A 37 5.18 7.92 2.01
CA GLN A 37 6.62 8.18 2.12
C GLN A 37 6.99 8.85 3.45
N VAL A 38 6.17 9.82 3.92
CA VAL A 38 6.38 10.48 5.21
C VAL A 38 6.24 9.49 6.37
N ILE A 39 5.19 8.66 6.37
CA ILE A 39 4.99 7.64 7.41
C ILE A 39 6.14 6.63 7.40
N HIS A 40 6.58 6.21 6.21
CA HIS A 40 7.71 5.29 6.04
C HIS A 40 8.98 5.83 6.67
N ASN A 41 9.34 7.09 6.38
CA ASN A 41 10.51 7.74 6.98
C ASN A 41 10.41 7.80 8.50
N GLU A 42 9.22 8.05 9.04
CA GLU A 42 9.01 8.09 10.49
C GLU A 42 9.19 6.72 11.13
N LEU A 43 8.61 5.67 10.55
CA LEU A 43 8.78 4.28 11.03
C LEU A 43 10.24 3.84 10.98
N VAL A 44 10.96 4.15 9.90
CA VAL A 44 12.41 3.87 9.77
C VAL A 44 13.21 4.63 10.83
N ARG A 45 12.85 5.87 11.13
CA ARG A 45 13.50 6.64 12.20
C ARG A 45 13.28 5.97 13.55
N MET A 46 12.05 5.59 13.89
CA MET A 46 11.74 4.88 15.14
C MET A 46 12.57 3.60 15.27
N LEU A 47 12.67 2.79 14.21
CA LEU A 47 13.49 1.57 14.20
C LEU A 47 14.98 1.84 14.47
N LYS A 48 15.51 2.97 14.00
CA LYS A 48 16.93 3.33 14.16
C LYS A 48 17.24 3.99 15.49
N THR A 49 16.33 4.80 16.03
CA THR A 49 16.62 5.68 17.17
C THR A 49 16.05 5.19 18.49
N GLU A 50 14.98 4.39 18.47
CA GLU A 50 14.30 3.98 19.70
C GLU A 50 14.82 2.64 20.22
N LYS A 51 15.30 2.63 21.47
CA LYS A 51 15.64 1.39 22.20
C LYS A 51 14.41 0.50 22.38
N SER A 52 13.22 1.10 22.49
CA SER A 52 11.92 0.42 22.60
C SER A 52 10.87 1.15 21.79
N LEU A 53 10.01 0.43 21.07
CA LEU A 53 9.00 1.05 20.21
C LEU A 53 7.91 1.78 21.00
N THR A 54 7.62 3.02 20.61
CA THR A 54 6.43 3.74 21.09
C THR A 54 5.16 3.18 20.45
N TYR A 55 4.54 2.17 21.08
CA TYR A 55 3.42 1.42 20.50
C TYR A 55 2.22 2.27 20.07
N SER A 56 1.87 3.32 20.83
CA SER A 56 0.78 4.23 20.45
C SER A 56 1.04 4.90 19.10
N ARG A 57 2.29 5.31 18.85
CA ARG A 57 2.69 5.94 17.60
C ARG A 57 2.74 4.94 16.45
N VAL A 58 3.25 3.73 16.69
CA VAL A 58 3.24 2.63 15.70
C VAL A 58 1.82 2.31 15.25
N ILE A 59 0.86 2.22 16.18
CA ILE A 59 -0.56 1.94 15.88
C ILE A 59 -1.16 3.03 14.99
N GLU A 60 -0.91 4.30 15.31
CA GLU A 60 -1.40 5.45 14.54
C GLU A 60 -0.83 5.45 13.11
N LEU A 61 0.49 5.34 12.99
CA LEU A 61 1.20 5.37 11.72
C LEU A 61 0.81 4.20 10.81
N ALA A 62 0.75 2.98 11.36
CA ALA A 62 0.33 1.79 10.62
C ALA A 62 -1.14 1.88 10.19
N GLY A 63 -2.01 2.47 11.03
CA GLY A 63 -3.40 2.72 10.69
C GLY A 63 -3.58 3.70 9.51
N ASP A 64 -2.85 4.82 9.52
CA ASP A 64 -2.88 5.80 8.43
C ASP A 64 -2.30 5.19 7.13
N MET A 65 -1.17 4.48 7.22
CA MET A 65 -0.57 3.81 6.06
C MET A 65 -1.52 2.80 5.40
N LYS A 66 -2.20 1.97 6.19
CA LYS A 66 -3.22 1.04 5.70
C LYS A 66 -4.32 1.78 4.92
N LYS A 67 -4.86 2.85 5.50
CA LYS A 67 -5.96 3.63 4.90
C LYS A 67 -5.54 4.26 3.56
N ARG A 68 -4.37 4.90 3.53
CA ARG A 68 -3.83 5.59 2.34
C ARG A 68 -3.52 4.59 1.22
N SER A 69 -2.93 3.45 1.56
CA SER A 69 -2.58 2.40 0.59
C SER A 69 -3.82 1.74 -0.01
N ALA A 70 -4.84 1.47 0.80
CA ALA A 70 -6.12 0.95 0.32
C ALA A 70 -6.80 1.94 -0.64
N ARG A 71 -6.81 3.23 -0.30
CA ARG A 71 -7.39 4.27 -1.16
C ARG A 71 -6.62 4.46 -2.47
N LEU A 72 -5.29 4.42 -2.43
CA LEU A 72 -4.46 4.44 -3.63
C LEU A 72 -4.79 3.30 -4.57
N ARG A 73 -4.95 2.08 -4.04
CA ARG A 73 -5.30 0.92 -4.85
C ARG A 73 -6.62 1.12 -5.59
N THR A 74 -7.64 1.62 -4.89
CA THR A 74 -8.95 1.94 -5.46
C THR A 74 -8.86 3.05 -6.50
N ASN A 75 -8.16 4.15 -6.19
CA ASN A 75 -8.07 5.31 -7.07
C ASN A 75 -7.27 5.05 -8.35
N LEU A 76 -6.28 4.15 -8.28
CA LEU A 76 -5.52 3.69 -9.42
C LEU A 76 -6.25 2.63 -10.26
N ALA A 77 -7.43 2.16 -9.79
CA ALA A 77 -8.23 1.11 -10.44
C ALA A 77 -7.38 -0.13 -10.79
N LEU A 78 -6.46 -0.50 -9.90
CA LEU A 78 -5.55 -1.61 -10.15
C LEU A 78 -6.34 -2.93 -10.12
N PRO A 79 -6.06 -3.88 -11.02
CA PRO A 79 -6.73 -5.16 -11.04
C PRO A 79 -6.52 -5.89 -9.71
N GLU A 80 -7.58 -6.57 -9.26
CA GLU A 80 -7.46 -7.62 -8.25
C GLU A 80 -6.79 -8.81 -8.91
N PRO A 81 -5.62 -9.25 -8.45
CA PRO A 81 -5.05 -10.51 -8.91
C PRO A 81 -5.80 -11.68 -8.29
N GLU A 82 -5.70 -12.81 -8.98
CA GLU A 82 -6.22 -14.09 -8.53
C GLU A 82 -5.74 -14.40 -7.12
N ASP A 83 -6.68 -14.81 -6.27
CA ASP A 83 -6.55 -14.94 -4.82
C ASP A 83 -5.27 -15.69 -4.41
N GLU A 84 -4.33 -14.96 -3.80
CA GLU A 84 -3.28 -15.60 -3.00
C GLU A 84 -3.87 -16.02 -1.66
N VAL A 85 -3.90 -17.34 -1.46
CA VAL A 85 -4.29 -18.03 -0.23
C VAL A 85 -3.76 -17.28 0.98
N GLU A 86 -4.69 -16.85 1.84
CA GLU A 86 -4.41 -16.20 3.11
C GLU A 86 -3.52 -17.15 3.94
N VAL A 87 -2.21 -16.93 3.92
CA VAL A 87 -1.28 -17.69 4.76
C VAL A 87 -1.62 -17.31 6.20
N VAL A 88 -2.41 -18.19 6.84
CA VAL A 88 -2.79 -18.12 8.24
C VAL A 88 -1.51 -17.97 9.05
N ALA A 89 -1.37 -16.82 9.71
CA ALA A 89 -0.25 -16.56 10.58
C ALA A 89 -0.26 -17.63 11.69
N GLY A 90 0.70 -18.56 11.62
CA GLY A 90 1.00 -19.46 12.72
C GLY A 90 1.21 -18.66 14.00
N THR A 91 0.84 -19.26 15.13
CA THR A 91 0.90 -18.70 16.49
C THR A 91 2.32 -18.26 16.86
N THR A 92 2.76 -17.14 16.32
CA THR A 92 4.00 -16.48 16.68
C THR A 92 3.67 -15.66 17.92
N THR A 93 4.37 -15.91 19.02
CA THR A 93 4.28 -15.08 20.21
C THR A 93 4.52 -13.63 19.79
N VAL A 94 3.50 -12.78 19.97
CA VAL A 94 3.59 -11.37 19.63
C VAL A 94 4.53 -10.72 20.63
N ASP A 95 5.76 -10.45 20.20
CA ASP A 95 6.79 -9.72 20.94
C ASP A 95 7.28 -8.50 20.15
N GLU A 96 8.08 -7.64 20.79
CA GLU A 96 8.58 -6.43 20.15
C GLU A 96 9.49 -6.73 18.94
N LYS A 97 10.18 -7.87 18.95
CA LYS A 97 11.02 -8.32 17.84
C LYS A 97 10.15 -8.63 16.62
N HIS A 98 9.01 -9.30 16.80
CA HIS A 98 8.06 -9.58 15.72
C HIS A 98 7.51 -8.29 15.08
N VAL A 99 7.23 -7.26 15.90
CA VAL A 99 6.79 -5.95 15.37
C VAL A 99 7.91 -5.30 14.55
N ARG A 100 9.16 -5.33 15.04
CA ARG A 100 10.31 -4.81 14.31
C ARG A 100 10.53 -5.55 12.99
N ASP A 101 10.50 -6.88 13.01
CA ASP A 101 10.67 -7.72 11.81
C ASP A 101 9.57 -7.42 10.77
N SER A 102 8.33 -7.19 11.23
CA SER A 102 7.21 -6.79 10.35
C SER A 102 7.39 -5.39 9.75
N LEU A 103 7.95 -4.44 10.52
CA LEU A 103 8.26 -3.09 10.03
C LEU A 103 9.40 -3.10 9.00
N ILE A 104 10.37 -4.01 9.12
CA ILE A 104 11.43 -4.21 8.12
C ILE A 104 10.84 -4.76 6.82
N GLN A 105 9.98 -5.78 6.89
CA GLN A 105 9.27 -6.29 5.71
C GLN A 105 8.43 -5.19 5.05
N LEU A 106 7.76 -4.36 5.85
CA LEU A 106 6.98 -3.23 5.35
C LEU A 106 7.86 -2.19 4.64
N HIS A 107 9.06 -1.93 5.16
CA HIS A 107 10.04 -1.05 4.50
C HIS A 107 10.40 -1.54 3.09
N ASP A 108 10.71 -2.83 2.93
CA ASP A 108 11.13 -3.39 1.64
C ASP A 108 10.03 -3.25 0.58
N VAL A 109 8.79 -3.52 0.96
CA VAL A 109 7.62 -3.39 0.08
C VAL A 109 7.37 -1.92 -0.30
N ILE A 110 7.53 -0.98 0.65
CA ILE A 110 7.37 0.45 0.35
C ILE A 110 8.46 0.95 -0.60
N VAL A 111 9.70 0.46 -0.46
CA VAL A 111 10.79 0.81 -1.40
C VAL A 111 10.46 0.31 -2.81
N SER A 112 9.96 -0.92 -2.94
CA SER A 112 9.47 -1.46 -4.23
C SER A 112 8.37 -0.57 -4.82
N PHE A 113 7.36 -0.25 -4.00
CA PHE A 113 6.20 0.55 -4.40
C PHE A 113 6.59 1.95 -4.89
N VAL A 114 7.40 2.67 -4.10
CA VAL A 114 7.84 4.04 -4.41
C VAL A 114 8.76 4.06 -5.65
N GLY A 115 9.55 3.00 -5.85
CA GLY A 115 10.40 2.84 -7.03
C GLY A 115 9.64 2.49 -8.31
N ASN A 116 8.35 2.20 -8.23
CA ASN A 116 7.56 1.72 -9.36
C ASN A 116 7.37 2.82 -10.45
N PRO A 117 7.64 2.52 -11.74
CA PRO A 117 7.55 3.51 -12.80
C PRO A 117 6.14 4.04 -13.07
N ILE A 118 5.06 3.41 -12.57
CA ILE A 118 3.70 3.94 -12.78
C ILE A 118 3.53 5.37 -12.28
N PHE A 119 4.32 5.76 -11.26
CA PHE A 119 4.27 7.10 -10.66
C PHE A 119 5.08 8.15 -11.43
N LYS A 120 5.93 7.73 -12.39
CA LYS A 120 6.69 8.64 -13.26
C LYS A 120 5.90 9.04 -14.49
N ASN A 121 5.08 8.13 -15.03
CA ASN A 121 4.24 8.41 -16.17
C ASN A 121 2.93 7.62 -16.11
N LEU A 122 1.91 8.24 -15.51
CA LEU A 122 0.59 7.64 -15.37
C LEU A 122 -0.10 7.36 -16.73
N ALA A 123 0.32 8.02 -17.82
CA ALA A 123 -0.29 7.84 -19.14
C ALA A 123 0.18 6.57 -19.87
N LEU A 124 1.35 6.02 -19.51
CA LEU A 124 1.94 4.82 -20.11
C LEU A 124 1.94 3.68 -19.09
N LEU A 125 0.86 2.91 -19.08
CA LEU A 125 0.70 1.78 -18.18
C LEU A 125 1.39 0.55 -18.75
N ASP A 126 2.59 0.23 -18.24
CA ASP A 126 3.17 -1.10 -18.37
C ASP A 126 2.38 -2.06 -17.46
N ALA A 127 1.78 -3.10 -18.05
CA ALA A 127 1.00 -4.10 -17.33
C ALA A 127 1.78 -4.72 -16.16
N LYS A 128 3.10 -4.94 -16.32
CA LYS A 128 3.96 -5.46 -15.24
C LYS A 128 4.15 -4.47 -14.11
N ALA A 129 4.24 -3.18 -14.44
CA ALA A 129 4.36 -2.12 -13.44
C ALA A 129 3.06 -1.96 -12.64
N VAL A 130 1.91 -2.06 -13.32
CA VAL A 130 0.57 -2.04 -12.72
C VAL A 130 0.38 -3.23 -11.78
N GLU A 131 0.70 -4.44 -12.22
CA GLU A 131 0.61 -5.66 -11.42
C GLU A 131 1.47 -5.56 -10.16
N ARG A 132 2.73 -5.12 -10.31
CA ARG A 132 3.64 -4.91 -9.18
C ARG A 132 3.09 -3.87 -8.19
N ALA A 133 2.63 -2.71 -8.67
CA ALA A 133 2.06 -1.69 -7.80
C ALA A 133 0.82 -2.20 -7.05
N SER A 134 0.00 -3.02 -7.71
CA SER A 134 -1.16 -3.67 -7.08
C SER A 134 -0.71 -4.61 -5.97
N GLY A 135 0.29 -5.46 -6.26
CA GLY A 135 0.91 -6.37 -5.29
C GLY A 135 1.47 -5.65 -4.08
N ASP A 136 2.32 -4.65 -4.31
CA ASP A 136 2.94 -3.87 -3.26
C ASP A 136 1.89 -3.21 -2.36
N LEU A 137 0.86 -2.56 -2.94
CA LEU A 137 -0.21 -1.91 -2.17
C LEU A 137 -1.00 -2.90 -1.32
N ARG A 138 -1.28 -4.11 -1.82
CA ARG A 138 -1.93 -5.16 -1.01
C ARG A 138 -1.06 -5.58 0.16
N GLN A 139 0.22 -5.83 -0.11
CA GLN A 139 1.15 -6.27 0.92
C GLN A 139 1.37 -5.16 1.97
N ILE A 140 1.44 -3.89 1.57
CA ILE A 140 1.47 -2.74 2.49
C ILE A 140 0.22 -2.72 3.37
N VAL A 141 -0.98 -2.90 2.80
CA VAL A 141 -2.23 -2.95 3.58
C VAL A 141 -2.20 -4.09 4.61
N ARG A 142 -1.78 -5.30 4.20
CA ARG A 142 -1.70 -6.48 5.07
C ARG A 142 -0.67 -6.30 6.18
N LEU A 143 0.56 -5.92 5.85
CA LEU A 143 1.66 -5.74 6.81
C LEU A 143 1.34 -4.60 7.78
N SER A 144 0.78 -3.49 7.30
CA SER A 144 0.35 -2.38 8.17
C SER A 144 -0.73 -2.82 9.16
N ASP A 145 -1.70 -3.64 8.74
CA ASP A 145 -2.72 -4.18 9.64
C ASP A 145 -2.13 -5.12 10.70
N ASN A 146 -1.20 -5.99 10.29
CA ASN A 146 -0.49 -6.91 11.20
C ASN A 146 0.37 -6.16 12.23
N VAL A 147 1.14 -5.16 11.79
CA VAL A 147 1.92 -4.28 12.66
C VAL A 147 1.03 -3.59 13.67
N LYS A 148 -0.11 -3.02 13.21
CA LYS A 148 -1.07 -2.35 14.08
C LYS A 148 -1.61 -3.30 15.16
N LYS A 149 -2.11 -4.47 14.77
CA LYS A 149 -2.67 -5.48 15.70
C LYS A 149 -1.62 -5.95 16.71
N SER A 150 -0.40 -6.18 16.26
CA SER A 150 0.71 -6.61 17.12
C SER A 150 1.09 -5.54 18.14
N ALA A 151 1.20 -4.28 17.70
CA ALA A 151 1.46 -3.15 18.59
C ALA A 151 0.31 -2.90 19.58
N GLU A 152 -0.96 -3.10 19.18
CA GLU A 152 -2.11 -3.04 20.09
C GLU A 152 -2.05 -4.11 21.18
N ALA A 153 -1.67 -5.34 20.83
CA ALA A 153 -1.52 -6.44 21.80
C ALA A 153 -0.41 -6.16 22.82
N LEU A 154 0.74 -5.64 22.36
CA LEU A 154 1.86 -5.26 23.22
C LEU A 154 1.53 -4.05 24.10
N SER A 155 0.83 -3.05 23.56
CA SER A 155 0.40 -1.88 24.33
C SER A 155 -0.55 -2.26 25.48
N LYS A 156 -1.42 -3.25 25.28
CA LYS A 156 -2.30 -3.77 26.34
C LYS A 156 -1.52 -4.54 27.41
N THR A 157 -0.53 -5.31 27.00
CA THR A 157 0.31 -6.10 27.90
C THR A 157 1.22 -5.22 28.77
N ALA A 158 1.78 -4.15 28.20
CA ALA A 158 2.64 -3.20 28.91
C ALA A 158 1.90 -2.27 29.90
N LYS A 159 0.56 -2.22 29.84
CA LYS A 159 -0.29 -1.44 30.76
C LYS A 159 -0.78 -2.25 31.97
N LYS A 160 -0.58 -3.57 31.96
CA LYS A 160 -0.83 -4.45 33.10
C LYS A 160 0.40 -4.48 34.00
#